data_AF-A0A7C3DZX6-F1
#
_entry.id   AF-A0A7C3DZX6-F1
#
_cell.length_a   1.000
_cell.length_b   1.000
_cell.length_c   1.000
_cell.angle_alpha   90.00
_cell.angle_beta   90.00
_cell.angle_gamma   90.00
#
_symmetry.space_group_name_H-M   'P 1'
#
loop_
_entity.id
_entity.type
_entity.pdbx_description
1 polymer ?
#
loop_
_entity_poly.entity_id
_entity_poly.type
_entity_poly.pdbx_seq_one_letter_code
_entity_poly.pdbx_strand_id
1 'polypeptide(L)'
;MPNHVHVVLWPYPGHTLSGVLHSWKSYTSNRANKLLHRRSPFWQRESFDHWIRDDAERARLVQYVEDNPVKARLCARPEDWPWSSARKQP
;
A
#
# COMPACT_ATOMS: atom_id res chain seq x y z
N MET A 1 -6.60 0.34 -3.23
CA MET A 1 -7.20 1.64 -3.62
C MET A 1 -8.55 1.84 -2.94
N PRO A 2 -9.29 2.95 -3.12
CA PRO A 2 -9.63 3.99 -2.10
C PRO A 2 -10.01 3.52 -0.68
N ASN A 3 -10.35 2.25 -0.49
CA ASN A 3 -10.61 1.60 0.80
C ASN A 3 -9.44 0.74 1.33
N HIS A 4 -8.39 0.48 0.54
CA HIS A 4 -7.18 -0.26 0.95
C HIS A 4 -5.92 0.22 0.23
N VAL A 5 -4.75 -0.31 0.60
CA VAL A 5 -3.44 -0.07 -0.06
C VAL A 5 -2.74 -1.39 -0.34
N HIS A 6 -1.95 -1.44 -1.42
CA HIS A 6 -1.02 -2.54 -1.72
C HIS A 6 0.40 -1.98 -1.72
N VAL A 7 1.34 -2.68 -1.09
CA VAL A 7 2.74 -2.24 -0.97
C VAL A 7 3.66 -3.43 -1.14
N VAL A 8 4.65 -3.29 -2.02
CA VAL A 8 5.83 -4.16 -2.06
C VAL A 8 6.93 -3.46 -1.28
N LEU A 9 7.47 -4.12 -0.27
CA LEU A 9 8.51 -3.55 0.59
C LEU A 9 9.55 -4.60 0.97
N TRP A 10 10.71 -4.11 1.39
CA TRP A 10 11.77 -4.91 1.99
C TRP A 10 12.12 -4.30 3.35
N PRO A 11 11.88 -4.99 4.49
CA PRO A 11 12.24 -4.46 5.79
C PRO A 11 13.77 -4.33 5.92
N TYR A 12 14.23 -3.20 6.48
CA TYR A 12 15.65 -3.06 6.83
C TYR A 12 16.04 -4.05 7.95
N PRO A 13 17.33 -4.45 8.02
CA PRO A 13 17.82 -5.31 9.10
C PRO A 13 17.43 -4.78 10.49
N GLY A 14 17.01 -5.69 11.38
CA GLY A 14 16.52 -5.33 12.72
C GLY A 14 15.06 -4.90 12.80
N HIS A 15 14.37 -4.74 11.66
CA HIS A 15 12.94 -4.40 11.63
C HIS A 15 12.10 -5.60 11.17
N THR A 16 11.10 -5.97 11.97
CA THR A 16 10.11 -6.99 11.59
C THR A 16 8.99 -6.37 10.78
N LEU A 17 8.38 -7.15 9.87
CA LEU A 17 7.20 -6.72 9.12
C LEU A 17 6.07 -6.28 10.05
N SER A 18 5.82 -7.05 11.13
CA SER A 18 4.81 -6.71 12.14
C SER A 18 5.08 -5.35 12.81
N GLY A 19 6.34 -5.06 13.16
CA GLY A 19 6.72 -3.76 13.74
C GLY A 19 6.51 -2.59 12.77
N VAL A 20 6.88 -2.77 11.50
CA VAL A 20 6.66 -1.78 10.44
C VAL A 20 5.16 -1.51 10.25
N LEU A 21 4.36 -2.58 10.12
CA LEU A 21 2.91 -2.46 9.94
C LEU A 21 2.23 -1.82 11.15
N HIS A 22 2.64 -2.16 12.38
CA HIS A 22 2.10 -1.56 13.59
C HIS A 22 2.34 -0.04 13.62
N SER A 23 3.59 0.37 13.40
CA SER A 23 3.97 1.79 13.37
C SER A 23 3.20 2.56 12.29
N TRP A 24 3.20 2.04 11.07
CA TRP A 24 2.54 2.68 9.93
C TRP A 24 1.02 2.81 10.13
N LYS A 25 0.34 1.72 10.54
CA LYS A 25 -1.12 1.72 10.76
C LYS A 25 -1.50 2.63 11.93
N SER A 26 -0.72 2.66 13.01
CA SER A 26 -0.97 3.53 14.15
C SER A 26 -0.85 5.01 13.79
N TYR A 27 0.26 5.40 13.15
CA TYR A 27 0.49 6.79 12.75
C TYR A 27 -0.60 7.29 11.79
N THR A 28 -0.87 6.52 10.73
CA THR A 28 -1.85 6.91 9.71
C THR A 28 -3.29 6.92 10.23
N SER A 29 -3.68 5.96 11.10
CA SER A 29 -5.03 5.96 11.71
C SER A 29 -5.28 7.23 12.51
N ASN A 30 -4.32 7.62 13.35
CA ASN A 30 -4.46 8.82 14.18
C ASN A 30 -4.59 10.09 13.32
N ARG A 31 -3.75 10.21 12.28
CA ARG A 31 -3.80 11.35 11.35
C ARG A 31 -5.11 11.37 10.55
N ALA A 32 -5.52 10.25 9.98
CA ALA A 32 -6.73 10.17 9.16
C ALA A 32 -7.99 10.41 9.99
N ASN A 33 -8.10 9.82 11.19
CA ASN A 33 -9.24 10.06 12.07
C ASN A 33 -9.35 11.53 12.50
N LYS A 34 -8.23 12.20 12.76
CA LYS A 34 -8.22 13.64 13.05
C LYS A 34 -8.73 14.46 11.87
N LEU A 35 -8.25 14.17 10.66
CA LEU A 35 -8.64 14.88 9.42
C LEU A 35 -10.10 14.63 9.05
N LEU A 36 -10.62 13.43 9.30
CA LEU A 36 -11.98 13.03 8.95
C LEU A 36 -12.99 13.23 10.09
N HIS A 37 -12.55 13.78 11.24
CA HIS A 37 -13.37 13.94 12.45
C HIS A 37 -14.03 12.63 12.93
N ARG A 38 -13.30 11.51 12.86
CA ARG A 38 -13.76 10.17 13.24
C ARG A 38 -13.07 9.67 14.51
N ARG A 39 -13.70 8.72 15.21
CA ARG A 39 -13.14 8.04 16.41
C ARG A 39 -13.19 6.51 16.32
N SER A 40 -13.45 5.96 15.13
CA SER A 40 -13.49 4.52 14.87
C SER A 40 -12.11 3.98 14.47
N PRO A 41 -11.89 2.65 14.52
CA PRO A 41 -10.78 2.04 13.79
C PRO A 41 -10.76 2.50 12.33
N PHE A 42 -9.57 2.85 11.83
CA PHE A 42 -9.40 3.29 10.43
C PHE A 42 -9.02 2.11 9.54
N TRP A 43 -8.03 1.31 9.95
CA TRP A 43 -7.62 0.11 9.24
C TRP A 43 -8.37 -1.14 9.71
N GLN A 44 -8.53 -2.10 8.80
CA GLN A 44 -8.86 -3.49 9.16
C GLN A 44 -7.79 -4.06 10.11
N ARG A 45 -8.19 -4.92 11.06
CA ARG A 45 -7.30 -5.47 12.10
C ARG A 45 -6.14 -6.25 11.48
N GLU A 46 -6.45 -7.23 10.65
CA GLU A 46 -5.47 -8.08 9.97
C GLU A 46 -5.03 -7.48 8.63
N SER A 47 -3.79 -7.78 8.25
CA SER A 47 -3.23 -7.41 6.95
C SER A 47 -2.89 -8.71 6.22
N PHE A 48 -2.96 -8.69 4.89
CA PHE A 48 -2.46 -9.79 4.07
C PHE A 48 -0.98 -9.56 3.75
N ASP A 49 -0.15 -10.58 3.93
CA ASP A 49 1.25 -10.58 3.52
C ASP A 49 1.58 -11.78 2.64
N HIS A 50 2.54 -11.57 1.72
CA HIS A 50 3.03 -12.60 0.80
C HIS A 50 4.55 -12.45 0.67
N TRP A 51 5.27 -13.54 0.91
CA TRP A 51 6.73 -13.55 0.81
C TRP A 51 7.18 -13.79 -0.64
N ILE A 52 7.87 -12.79 -1.20
CA ILE A 52 8.46 -12.82 -2.54
C ILE A 52 9.79 -13.60 -2.51
N ARG A 53 9.90 -14.62 -3.36
CA ARG A 53 11.00 -15.59 -3.33
C ARG A 53 12.10 -15.32 -4.34
N ASP A 54 11.78 -14.63 -5.43
CA ASP A 54 12.73 -14.33 -6.50
C ASP A 54 12.41 -13.01 -7.22
N ASP A 55 13.36 -12.56 -8.05
CA ASP A 55 13.26 -11.31 -8.78
C ASP A 55 12.16 -11.31 -9.85
N ALA A 56 11.84 -12.47 -10.43
CA ALA A 56 10.80 -12.59 -11.45
C ALA A 56 9.40 -12.44 -10.81
N GLU A 57 9.19 -13.04 -9.64
CA GLU A 57 8.01 -12.82 -8.80
C GLU A 57 7.92 -11.37 -8.34
N ARG A 58 9.04 -10.76 -7.90
CA ARG A 58 9.07 -9.34 -7.53
C ARG A 58 8.57 -8.45 -8.66
N ALA A 59 9.11 -8.62 -9.87
CA ALA A 59 8.72 -7.81 -11.03
C ALA A 59 7.23 -7.96 -11.36
N ARG A 60 6.70 -9.20 -11.33
CA ARG A 60 5.28 -9.46 -11.56
C ARG A 60 4.38 -8.82 -10.49
N LEU A 61 4.77 -8.87 -9.22
CA LEU A 61 3.97 -8.29 -8.14
C LEU A 61 4.02 -6.76 -8.14
N VAL A 62 5.15 -6.15 -8.46
CA VAL A 62 5.23 -4.69 -8.65
C VAL A 62 4.29 -4.26 -9.78
N GLN A 63 4.37 -4.89 -10.95
CA GLN A 63 3.46 -4.60 -12.07
C GLN A 63 2.00 -4.81 -11.66
N TYR A 64 1.69 -5.90 -10.96
CA TYR A 64 0.34 -6.14 -10.45
C TYR A 64 -0.15 -4.99 -9.57
N VAL A 65 0.64 -4.54 -8.59
CA VAL A 65 0.29 -3.43 -7.69
C VAL A 65 0.06 -2.13 -8.46
N GLU A 66 0.89 -1.85 -9.46
CA GLU A 66 0.77 -0.67 -10.30
C GLU A 66 -0.45 -0.71 -11.22
N ASP A 67 -0.85 -1.89 -11.68
CA ASP A 67 -2.04 -2.09 -12.52
C ASP A 67 -3.36 -2.11 -11.72
N ASN A 68 -3.32 -2.22 -10.39
CA ASN A 68 -4.54 -2.32 -9.57
C ASN A 68 -5.52 -1.16 -9.75
N PRO A 69 -5.09 0.12 -9.78
CA PRO A 69 -5.97 1.24 -10.07
C PRO A 69 -6.71 1.11 -11.42
N VAL A 70 -6.02 0.61 -12.46
CA VAL A 70 -6.61 0.38 -13.79
C VAL A 70 -7.64 -0.75 -13.72
N LYS A 71 -7.28 -1.89 -13.09
CA LYS A 71 -8.22 -3.01 -12.87
C LYS A 71 -9.45 -2.60 -12.07
N ALA A 72 -9.30 -1.68 -11.13
CA ALA A 72 -10.38 -1.08 -10.36
C ALA A 72 -11.15 0.02 -11.11
N ARG A 73 -10.81 0.29 -12.38
CA ARG A 73 -11.41 1.33 -13.24
C ARG A 73 -11.31 2.75 -12.68
N LEU A 74 -10.26 3.02 -11.91
CA LEU A 74 -10.01 4.34 -11.31
C LEU A 74 -9.21 5.27 -12.22
N CYS A 75 -8.51 4.71 -13.20
CA CYS A 75 -7.75 5.43 -14.22
C CYS A 75 -7.63 4.58 -15.50
N ALA A 76 -7.23 5.20 -16.62
CA ALA A 76 -7.07 4.51 -17.90
C ALA A 76 -5.71 3.80 -17.99
N ARG A 77 -4.65 4.39 -17.43
CA ARG A 77 -3.28 3.85 -17.41
C ARG A 77 -2.70 3.89 -16.00
N PRO A 78 -1.75 3.00 -15.65
CA PRO A 78 -1.13 2.99 -14.31
C PRO A 78 -0.54 4.33 -13.89
N GLU A 79 0.10 5.04 -14.82
CA GLU A 79 0.73 6.35 -14.58
C GLU A 79 -0.25 7.50 -14.35
N ASP A 80 -1.52 7.33 -14.72
CA ASP A 80 -2.56 8.35 -14.52
C ASP A 80 -3.05 8.35 -13.06
N TRP A 81 -2.67 7.35 -12.25
CA TRP A 81 -3.03 7.27 -10.85
C TRP A 81 -2.00 8.01 -9.98
N PRO A 82 -2.33 9.17 -9.38
CA PRO A 82 -1.33 10.01 -8.73
C PRO A 82 -0.82 9.44 -7.39
N TRP A 83 -1.45 8.37 -6.88
CA TRP A 83 -1.14 7.77 -5.58
C TRP A 83 -0.45 6.39 -5.71
N SER A 84 0.24 6.11 -6.81
CA SER A 84 1.08 4.92 -6.99
C SER A 84 2.51 5.27 -7.42
N SER A 85 3.41 4.28 -7.38
CA SER A 85 4.78 4.37 -7.90
C SER A 85 4.85 4.50 -9.42
N ALA A 86 3.84 4.04 -10.15
CA ALA A 86 3.78 4.15 -11.61
C ALA A 86 3.57 5.58 -12.11
N ARG A 87 3.17 6.51 -11.22
CA ARG A 87 2.99 7.92 -11.56
C ARG A 87 4.25 8.45 -12.23
N LYS A 88 4.12 9.01 -13.44
CA LYS A 88 5.19 9.79 -14.07
C LYS A 88 5.49 10.99 -13.19
N GLN A 89 6.73 11.09 -12.71
CA GLN A 89 7.21 12.34 -12.14
C GLN A 89 7.23 13.40 -13.25
N PRO A 90 6.74 14.63 -13.00
CA PRO A 90 6.78 15.71 -13.97
C PRO A 90 8.21 16.06 -14.37
#